data_AF-A0A3D9S2R2-F1
#
_entry.id   AF-A0A3D9S2R2-F1
#
_cell.length_a   1.000
_cell.length_b   1.000
_cell.length_c   1.000
_cell.angle_alpha   90.00
_cell.angle_beta   90.00
_cell.angle_gamma   90.00
#
_symmetry.space_group_name_H-M   'P 1'
#
loop_
_entity.id
_entity.type
_entity.pdbx_description
1 polymer ?
#
loop_
_entity_poly.entity_id
_entity_poly.type
_entity_poly.pdbx_seq_one_letter_code
_entity_poly.pdbx_strand_id
1 'polypeptide(L)' 'MRFNYDGQLLTYGIGGSVAFYTKILDEIFIDKVRLTEVEIDVGMLPRHHKGLLGLDILKKYGFIIDLHQLELYTSHNN' A
#
# COMPACT_ATOMS: atom_id res chain seq x y z
N MET A 1 20.68 -2.49 10.48
CA MET A 1 19.95 -2.01 9.29
C MET A 1 20.63 -0.72 8.84
N ARG A 2 21.19 -0.66 7.63
CA ARG A 2 21.82 0.55 7.07
C ARG A 2 20.97 1.01 5.89
N PHE A 3 20.40 2.20 5.99
CA PHE A 3 19.73 2.86 4.86
C PHE A 3 20.79 3.69 4.14
N ASN A 4 21.12 3.34 2.90
CA ASN A 4 21.99 4.15 2.05
C ASN A 4 21.07 4.85 1.02
N TYR A 5 20.58 6.02 1.38
CA TYR A 5 19.91 6.93 0.45
C TYR A 5 20.17 8.37 0.94
N ASP A 6 20.87 9.17 0.13
CA ASP A 6 21.36 10.52 0.50
C ASP A 6 20.27 11.61 0.43
N GLY A 7 18.98 11.24 0.30
CA GLY A 7 17.84 12.16 0.20
C GLY A 7 16.62 11.72 1.01
N GLN A 8 15.69 12.63 1.30
CA GLN A 8 14.39 12.24 1.83
C GLN A 8 13.45 11.92 0.66
N LEU A 9 12.84 10.74 0.63
CA LEU A 9 11.78 10.44 -0.34
C LEU A 9 10.52 11.20 0.06
N LEU A 10 9.97 12.00 -0.86
CA LEU A 10 8.79 12.82 -0.64
C LEU A 10 7.64 12.32 -1.51
N THR A 11 6.49 12.06 -0.89
CA THR A 11 5.24 11.81 -1.59
C THR A 11 4.43 13.09 -1.60
N TYR A 12 3.62 13.29 -2.64
CA TYR A 12 2.82 14.50 -2.83
C TYR A 12 1.34 14.14 -2.90
N GLY A 13 0.51 14.89 -2.18
CA GLY A 13 -0.93 14.71 -2.19
C GLY A 13 -1.68 15.98 -1.81
N ILE A 14 -2.99 15.86 -1.65
CA ILE A 14 -3.80 16.96 -1.12
C ILE A 14 -3.33 17.25 0.32
N GLY A 15 -2.77 18.44 0.54
CA GLY A 15 -2.20 18.85 1.83
C GLY A 15 -0.68 18.99 1.86
N GLY A 16 0.03 18.75 0.75
CA GLY A 16 1.46 18.99 0.62
C GLY A 16 2.29 17.72 0.44
N SER A 17 3.55 17.78 0.87
CA SER A 17 4.47 16.64 0.80
C SER A 17 4.75 16.03 2.16
N VAL A 18 4.96 14.70 2.17
CA VAL A 18 5.30 13.94 3.38
C VAL A 18 6.52 13.07 3.08
N ALA A 19 7.46 13.03 4.02
CA ALA A 19 8.60 12.13 3.94
C ALA A 19 8.16 10.68 4.20
N PHE A 20 8.65 9.76 3.38
CA PHE A 20 8.42 8.32 3.53
C PHE A 20 9.72 7.55 3.27
N TYR A 21 9.70 6.25 3.52
CA TYR A 21 10.72 5.32 3.06
C TYR A 21 10.07 4.06 2.53
N THR A 22 10.70 3.44 1.55
CA THR A 22 10.19 2.23 0.93
C THR A 22 10.85 1.00 1.53
N LYS A 23 10.07 -0.06 1.76
CA LYS A 23 10.56 -1.35 2.24
C LYS A 23 9.88 -2.48 1.50
N ILE A 24 10.65 -3.49 1.11
CA ILE A 24 10.12 -4.76 0.63
C ILE A 24 9.76 -5.61 1.85
N LEU A 25 8.50 -6.01 1.95
CA LEU A 25 8.02 -6.97 2.94
C LEU A 25 7.93 -8.35 2.31
N ASP A 26 8.39 -9.36 3.06
CA ASP A 26 8.34 -10.75 2.63
C ASP A 26 6.90 -11.18 2.37
N GLU A 27 5.98 -10.79 3.26
CA GLU A 27 4.56 -11.02 3.12
C GLU A 27 3.69 -9.96 3.80
N ILE A 28 2.49 -9.75 3.23
CA ILE A 28 1.37 -9.09 3.88
C ILE A 28 0.09 -9.90 3.68
N PHE A 29 -0.82 -9.80 4.64
CA PHE A 29 -2.14 -10.41 4.58
C PHE A 29 -3.21 -9.34 4.47
N ILE A 30 -4.03 -9.43 3.43
CA ILE A 30 -5.26 -8.65 3.27
C ILE A 30 -6.42 -9.64 3.37
N ASP A 31 -7.06 -9.68 4.53
CA ASP A 31 -8.03 -10.73 4.90
C ASP A 31 -7.43 -12.14 4.65
N LYS A 32 -8.00 -12.93 3.72
CA LYS A 32 -7.52 -14.28 3.37
C LYS A 32 -6.47 -14.29 2.26
N VAL A 33 -6.13 -13.12 1.69
CA VAL A 33 -5.23 -13.01 0.56
C VAL A 33 -3.81 -12.77 1.08
N ARG A 34 -2.90 -13.70 0.75
CA ARG A 34 -1.47 -13.56 1.03
C ARG A 34 -0.78 -12.93 -0.17
N LEU A 35 -0.10 -11.81 0.07
CA LEU A 35 0.72 -11.12 -0.92
C LEU A 35 2.18 -11.28 -0.54
N THR A 36 3.04 -11.65 -1.48
CA THR A 36 4.47 -11.90 -1.24
C THR A 36 5.35 -10.90 -1.98
N GLU A 37 6.52 -10.59 -1.40
CA GLU A 37 7.51 -9.66 -1.97
C GLU A 37 6.87 -8.31 -2.36
N VAL A 38 6.19 -7.69 -1.40
CA VAL A 38 5.44 -6.46 -1.61
C VAL A 38 6.27 -5.25 -1.22
N GLU A 39 6.47 -4.34 -2.15
CA GLU A 39 7.03 -3.02 -1.88
C GLU A 39 5.99 -2.13 -1.20
N ILE A 40 6.33 -1.58 -0.03
CA ILE A 40 5.44 -0.71 0.75
C ILE A 40 6.17 0.58 1.12
N ASP A 41 5.44 1.69 0.93
CA ASP A 41 5.83 2.99 1.45
C ASP A 41 5.39 3.14 2.91
N VAL A 42 6.35 3.36 3.79
CA VAL A 42 6.13 3.60 5.21
C VAL A 42 6.44 5.05 5.53
N GLY A 43 5.44 5.74 6.06
CA GLY A 43 5.53 7.15 6.42
C GLY A 43 4.47 7.53 7.45
N MET A 44 4.51 8.78 7.89
CA MET A 44 3.48 9.29 8.80
C MET A 44 2.20 9.60 8.02
N LEU A 45 1.12 8.93 8.39
CA LEU A 45 -0.23 9.29 7.92
C LEU A 45 -0.88 10.30 8.88
N PRO A 46 -1.79 11.15 8.37
CA PRO A 46 -2.62 12.00 9.24
C PRO A 46 -3.37 11.15 10.27
N ARG A 47 -3.61 11.69 11.48
CA ARG A 47 -4.08 10.93 12.67
C ARG A 47 -5.32 10.04 12.49
N HIS A 48 -6.14 10.30 11.47
CA HIS A 48 -7.38 9.56 11.21
C HIS A 48 -7.27 8.47 10.13
N HIS A 49 -6.08 8.31 9.51
CA HIS A 49 -5.84 7.30 8.48
C HIS A 49 -5.00 6.17 9.07
N LYS A 50 -5.53 4.94 9.01
CA LYS A 50 -4.83 3.74 9.53
C LYS A 50 -3.83 3.14 8.54
N GLY A 51 -3.98 3.46 7.26
CA GLY A 51 -3.20 2.90 6.17
C GLY A 51 -3.75 3.39 4.83
N LEU A 52 -2.94 3.26 3.77
CA LEU A 52 -3.37 3.45 2.40
C LEU A 52 -3.09 2.16 1.63
N LEU A 53 -4.06 1.71 0.85
CA LEU A 53 -3.91 0.57 -0.05
C LEU A 53 -3.81 1.09 -1.48
N GLY A 54 -2.64 0.92 -2.09
CA GLY A 54 -2.34 1.44 -3.42
C GLY A 54 -3.05 0.67 -4.55
N LEU A 55 -3.36 1.38 -5.63
CA LEU A 55 -3.94 0.79 -6.84
C LEU A 55 -2.99 -0.18 -7.55
N ASP A 56 -1.68 -0.02 -7.37
CA ASP A 56 -0.64 -0.92 -7.84
C ASP A 56 -0.79 -2.33 -7.24
N ILE A 57 -0.99 -2.43 -5.92
CA ILE A 57 -1.29 -3.69 -5.23
C ILE A 57 -2.62 -4.24 -5.71
N LEU A 58 -3.67 -3.40 -5.75
CA LEU A 58 -5.00 -3.82 -6.17
C LEU A 58 -4.99 -4.41 -7.59
N LYS A 59 -4.28 -3.78 -8.53
CA LYS A 59 -4.11 -4.26 -9.90
C LYS A 59 -3.26 -5.52 -10.00
N LYS A 60 -2.13 -5.58 -9.30
CA LYS A 60 -1.19 -6.74 -9.34
C LYS A 60 -1.89 -8.04 -8.92
N TYR A 61 -2.80 -7.97 -7.96
CA TYR A 61 -3.49 -9.12 -7.39
C TYR A 61 -4.95 -9.26 -7.85
N GLY A 62 -5.38 -8.50 -8.85
CA GLY A 62 -6.68 -8.69 -9.49
C GLY A 62 -7.88 -8.39 -8.57
N PHE A 63 -7.73 -7.40 -7.68
CA PHE A 63 -8.85 -6.93 -6.86
C PHE A 63 -9.87 -6.17 -7.72
N ILE A 64 -11.15 -6.40 -7.43
CA ILE A 64 -12.29 -5.68 -7.96
C ILE A 64 -12.78 -4.74 -6.85
N ILE A 65 -12.93 -3.46 -7.18
CA ILE A 65 -13.48 -2.45 -6.25
C ILE A 65 -14.97 -2.29 -6.55
N ASP A 66 -15.81 -2.71 -5.62
CA ASP A 66 -17.24 -2.40 -5.65
C ASP A 66 -17.48 -1.09 -4.91
N LEU A 67 -17.67 -0.01 -5.67
CA LEU A 67 -17.91 1.32 -5.12
C LEU A 67 -19.34 1.52 -4.58
N HIS A 68 -20.27 0.63 -4.92
CA HIS A 68 -21.64 0.69 -4.39
C HIS A 68 -21.68 0.13 -2.96
N GLN A 69 -21.03 -1.00 -2.72
CA GLN A 69 -20.93 -1.62 -1.39
C GLN A 69 -19.73 -1.11 -0.57
N LEU A 70 -18.77 -0.44 -1.23
CA LEU A 70 -17.46 -0.09 -0.68
C LEU A 70 -16.67 -1.33 -0.22
N GLU A 71 -16.70 -2.37 -1.04
CA GLU A 71 -16.05 -3.65 -0.79
C GLU A 71 -14.95 -3.96 -1.82
N LEU A 72 -14.01 -4.83 -1.42
CA LEU A 72 -12.99 -5.40 -2.28
C LEU A 72 -13.26 -6.89 -2.48
N TYR A 73 -13.30 -7.31 -3.73
CA TYR A 73 -13.38 -8.72 -4.10
C TYR A 73 -12.09 -9.16 -4.78
N THR A 74 -11.74 -10.43 -4.64
CA THR A 74 -10.78 -11.07 -5.55
C THR A 74 -11.56 -11.80 -6.62
N SER A 75 -11.09 -11.77 -7.87
CA SER A 75 -11.57 -12.71 -8.88
C SER A 75 -11.23 -14.12 -8.40
N HIS A 76 -12.20 -14.84 -7.84
CA HIS A 76 -12.05 -16.25 -7.52
C HIS A 76 -11.76 -17.00 -8.83
N ASN A 77 -10.51 -17.42 -9.02
CA ASN A 77 -10.23 -18.63 -9.79
C ASN A 77 -10.42 -19.80 -8.82
N ASN A 78 -11.60 -20.41 -8.85
CA ASN A 78 -11.76 -21.81 -8.49
C ASN A 78 -11.36 -22.65 -9.71
#